data_AF-A0A7M4F589-F1
#
_entry.id   AF-A0A7M4F589-F1
#
_cell.length_a   1.000
_cell.length_b   1.000
_cell.length_c   1.000
_cell.angle_alpha   90.00
_cell.angle_beta   90.00
_cell.angle_gamma   90.00
#
_symmetry.space_group_name_H-M   'P 1'
#
loop_
_entity.id
_entity.type
_entity.pdbx_description
1 polymer ?
#
loop_
_entity_poly.entity_id
_entity_poly.type
_entity_poly.pdbx_seq_one_letter_code
_entity_poly.pdbx_strand_id
1 'polypeptide(L)' 'GASVLTCMFLVYVQFLVCSVVPGLTYRCMDLNLSRVPTEIPSSTQNLDLSFNPLGSLGSNNFAAVPALKFLDLAR' A
#
# COMPACT_ATOMS: atom_id res chain seq x y z
N GLY A 1 -22.33 2.87 -12.63
CA GLY A 1 -23.18 1.92 -11.88
C GLY A 1 -22.33 0.91 -11.13
N ALA A 2 -21.93 -0.19 -11.77
CA ALA A 2 -21.14 -1.25 -11.14
C ALA A 2 -19.68 -0.88 -10.84
N SER A 3 -18.98 -0.21 -11.77
CA SER A 3 -17.53 0.10 -11.64
C SER A 3 -17.19 1.02 -10.45
N VAL A 4 -18.08 1.95 -10.11
CA VAL A 4 -17.89 2.87 -8.96
C VAL A 4 -18.06 2.12 -7.65
N LEU A 5 -19.04 1.20 -7.57
CA LEU A 5 -19.29 0.41 -6.37
C LEU A 5 -18.16 -0.60 -6.12
N THR A 6 -17.65 -1.25 -7.19
CA THR A 6 -16.45 -2.10 -7.10
C THR A 6 -15.24 -1.31 -6.63
N CYS A 7 -15.03 -0.09 -7.15
CA CYS A 7 -13.96 0.80 -6.68
C CYS A 7 -14.13 1.15 -5.19
N MET A 8 -15.35 1.50 -4.77
CA MET A 8 -15.64 1.88 -3.39
C MET A 8 -15.45 0.69 -2.43
N PHE A 9 -15.79 -0.52 -2.86
CA PHE A 9 -15.52 -1.76 -2.13
C PHE A 9 -14.02 -2.03 -2.00
N LEU A 10 -13.25 -1.90 -3.09
CA LEU A 10 -11.78 -2.08 -3.07
C LEU A 10 -11.08 -1.03 -2.20
N VAL A 11 -11.54 0.22 -2.26
CA VAL A 11 -11.08 1.29 -1.37
C VAL A 11 -11.34 0.89 0.09
N TYR A 12 -12.53 0.41 0.42
CA TYR A 12 -12.88 -0.02 1.79
C TYR A 12 -12.05 -1.22 2.27
N VAL A 13 -11.78 -2.20 1.40
CA VAL A 13 -10.92 -3.36 1.72
C VAL A 13 -9.46 -2.94 1.92
N GLN A 14 -8.96 -1.99 1.13
CA GLN A 14 -7.62 -1.44 1.29
C GLN A 14 -7.45 -0.74 2.65
N PHE A 15 -8.48 -0.02 3.12
CA PHE A 15 -8.53 0.57 4.47
C PHE A 15 -8.47 -0.48 5.60
N LEU A 16 -8.89 -1.73 5.34
CA LEU A 16 -8.84 -2.80 6.35
C LEU A 16 -7.43 -3.37 6.54
N VAL A 17 -6.59 -3.28 5.51
CA VAL A 17 -5.20 -3.75 5.58
C VAL A 17 -4.30 -2.60 6.01
N CYS A 18 -4.31 -1.50 5.25
CA CYS A 18 -3.47 -0.35 5.51
C CYS A 18 -4.31 0.85 5.97
N SER A 19 -3.86 1.52 7.00
CA SER A 19 -4.44 2.81 7.40
C SER A 19 -4.06 3.90 6.39
N VAL A 20 -5.00 4.76 6.05
CA VAL A 20 -4.75 5.92 5.18
C VAL A 20 -4.54 7.16 6.03
N VAL A 21 -3.42 7.82 5.80
CA VAL A 21 -3.10 9.12 6.39
C VAL A 21 -3.33 10.19 5.32
N PRO A 22 -3.90 11.37 5.67
CA PRO A 22 -4.03 12.48 4.74
C PRO A 22 -2.72 12.77 4.00
N GLY A 23 -2.82 13.18 2.73
CA GLY A 23 -1.64 13.47 1.90
C GLY A 23 -1.06 12.26 1.18
N LEU A 24 -1.92 11.39 0.62
CA LEU A 24 -1.53 10.26 -0.26
C LEU A 24 -0.55 9.28 0.41
N THR A 25 -0.74 9.07 1.71
CA THR A 25 0.12 8.24 2.56
C THR A 25 -0.62 6.98 2.98
N TYR A 26 -0.03 5.83 2.71
CA TYR A 26 -0.52 4.53 3.14
C TYR A 26 0.42 3.92 4.17
N ARG A 27 -0.14 3.52 5.31
CA ARG A 27 0.61 2.94 6.43
C ARG A 27 0.13 1.53 6.71
N CYS A 28 1.04 0.59 6.51
CA CYS A 28 0.82 -0.85 6.53
C CYS A 28 1.79 -1.54 7.52
N MET A 29 1.97 -0.97 8.71
CA MET A 29 3.00 -1.41 9.66
C MET A 29 2.56 -2.61 10.50
N ASP A 30 3.49 -3.50 10.84
CA ASP A 30 3.28 -4.61 11.79
C ASP A 30 2.05 -5.49 11.46
N LEU A 31 1.90 -5.80 10.17
CA LEU A 31 0.79 -6.62 9.64
C LEU A 31 1.27 -8.02 9.26
N ASN A 32 2.48 -8.39 9.66
CA ASN A 32 3.13 -9.66 9.29
C ASN A 32 3.18 -9.89 7.76
N LEU A 33 3.34 -8.80 6.99
CA LEU A 33 3.40 -8.86 5.53
C LEU A 33 4.71 -9.50 5.06
N SER A 34 4.60 -10.46 4.14
CA SER A 34 5.76 -11.06 3.45
C SER A 34 6.02 -10.43 2.08
N ARG A 35 5.08 -9.63 1.56
CA ARG A 35 5.12 -8.96 0.25
C ARG A 35 4.41 -7.61 0.30
N VAL A 36 4.72 -6.76 -0.67
CA VAL A 36 4.04 -5.48 -0.89
C VAL A 36 2.57 -5.72 -1.30
N PRO A 37 1.58 -5.06 -0.68
CA PRO A 37 0.18 -5.16 -1.09
C PRO A 37 -0.05 -4.65 -2.53
N THR A 38 -0.87 -5.35 -3.31
CA THR A 38 -1.11 -5.03 -4.74
C THR A 38 -2.17 -3.95 -4.94
N GLU A 39 -3.04 -3.73 -3.96
CA GLU A 39 -4.23 -2.86 -4.08
C GLU A 39 -3.98 -1.42 -3.57
N ILE A 40 -2.71 -1.01 -3.48
CA ILE A 40 -2.35 0.38 -3.14
C ILE A 40 -2.61 1.28 -4.36
N PRO A 41 -3.29 2.43 -4.20
CA PRO A 41 -3.54 3.34 -5.33
C PRO A 41 -2.25 3.81 -5.99
N SER A 42 -2.26 3.89 -7.32
CA SER A 42 -1.11 4.33 -8.12
C SER A 42 -0.67 5.77 -7.83
N SER A 43 -1.55 6.58 -7.23
CA SER A 43 -1.28 7.95 -6.79
C SER A 43 -0.57 8.05 -5.43
N THR A 44 -0.34 6.93 -4.75
CA THR A 44 0.35 6.88 -3.44
C THR A 44 1.75 7.46 -3.56
N GLN A 45 2.08 8.40 -2.68
CA GLN A 45 3.40 9.05 -2.65
C GLN A 45 4.25 8.58 -1.48
N ASN A 46 3.61 8.20 -0.38
CA ASN A 46 4.30 7.73 0.82
C ASN A 46 3.73 6.36 1.21
N LEU A 47 4.62 5.37 1.35
CA LEU A 47 4.27 4.03 1.76
C LEU A 47 5.13 3.61 2.94
N ASP A 48 4.48 3.23 4.03
CA ASP A 48 5.12 2.74 5.23
C ASP A 48 4.80 1.25 5.40
N LEU A 49 5.82 0.41 5.22
CA LEU A 49 5.78 -1.05 5.41
C LEU A 49 6.67 -1.48 6.58
N SER A 50 7.02 -0.55 7.48
CA SER A 50 7.89 -0.82 8.61
C SER A 50 7.34 -1.95 9.50
N PHE A 51 8.24 -2.63 10.22
CA PHE A 51 7.92 -3.75 11.10
C PHE A 51 7.26 -4.97 10.43
N ASN A 52 7.39 -5.12 9.11
CA ASN A 52 6.96 -6.33 8.41
C ASN A 52 8.12 -7.27 8.06
N PRO A 53 7.94 -8.60 8.13
CA PRO A 53 8.93 -9.59 7.71
C PRO A 53 8.94 -9.76 6.18
N LEU A 54 9.16 -8.65 5.46
CA LEU A 54 9.23 -8.67 4.00
C LEU A 54 10.39 -9.54 3.52
N GLY A 55 10.15 -10.31 2.47
CA GLY A 55 11.20 -11.02 1.76
C GLY A 55 12.09 -10.10 0.93
N SER A 56 12.86 -10.67 0.01
CA SER A 56 13.63 -9.89 -0.97
C SER A 56 12.70 -9.01 -1.81
N LEU A 57 13.02 -7.72 -1.92
CA LEU A 57 12.26 -6.74 -2.68
C LEU A 57 12.99 -6.42 -3.97
N GLY A 58 12.28 -6.59 -5.09
CA GLY A 58 12.68 -6.15 -6.42
C GLY A 58 11.93 -4.90 -6.87
N SER A 59 12.40 -4.27 -7.94
CA SER A 59 11.77 -3.09 -8.54
C SER A 59 10.32 -3.34 -8.99
N ASN A 60 10.01 -4.56 -9.42
CA ASN A 60 8.67 -4.98 -9.82
C ASN A 60 7.66 -4.98 -8.67
N ASN A 61 8.10 -5.07 -7.40
CA ASN A 61 7.19 -5.03 -6.25
C ASN A 61 6.48 -3.68 -6.09
N PHE A 62 7.01 -2.61 -6.68
CA PHE A 62 6.47 -1.25 -6.58
C PHE A 62 5.87 -0.75 -7.91
N ALA A 63 5.71 -1.62 -8.91
CA ALA A 63 5.18 -1.24 -10.23
C ALA A 63 3.74 -0.68 -10.18
N ALA A 64 2.95 -1.08 -9.17
CA ALA A 64 1.58 -0.59 -8.97
C ALA A 64 1.52 0.85 -8.42
N VAL A 65 2.63 1.37 -7.87
CA VAL A 65 2.73 2.68 -7.22
C VAL A 65 3.77 3.58 -7.90
N PRO A 66 3.57 3.95 -9.17
CA PRO A 66 4.56 4.72 -9.93
C PRO A 66 4.80 6.14 -9.39
N ALA A 67 3.90 6.68 -8.57
CA ALA A 67 4.05 7.99 -7.93
C ALA A 67 4.80 7.95 -6.58
N LEU A 68 5.30 6.78 -6.16
CA LEU A 68 5.95 6.60 -4.86
C LEU A 68 7.22 7.44 -4.77
N LYS A 69 7.32 8.24 -3.71
CA LYS A 69 8.46 9.13 -3.42
C LYS A 69 9.19 8.71 -2.15
N PHE A 70 8.46 8.24 -1.16
CA PHE A 70 8.98 7.84 0.14
C PHE A 70 8.49 6.44 0.49
N LEU A 71 9.44 5.60 0.88
CA LEU A 71 9.22 4.22 1.27
C LEU A 71 9.91 3.97 2.61
N ASP A 72 9.15 3.57 3.62
CA ASP A 72 9.68 3.13 4.90
C ASP A 72 9.64 1.60 5.01
N LEU A 73 10.79 1.02 5.34
CA LEU A 73 11.03 -0.41 5.53
C LEU A 73 11.71 -0.69 6.88
N ALA A 74 11.76 0.31 7.77
CA ALA A 74 12.45 0.20 9.04
C ALA A 74 11.89 -0.93 9.91
N ARG A 75 12.71 -1.40 10.85
CA ARG A 75 12.42 -2.48 11.78
C ARG A 75 12.42 -2.01 13.22
#